data_AF-A0A1X0QE40-F1
#
_entry.id   AF-A0A1X0QE40-F1
#
_cell.length_a   1.000
_cell.length_b   1.000
_cell.length_c   1.000
_cell.angle_alpha   90.00
_cell.angle_beta   90.00
_cell.angle_gamma   90.00
#
_symmetry.space_group_name_H-M   'P 1'
#
loop_
_entity.id
_entity.type
_entity.pdbx_description
1 polymer ?
#
loop_
_entity_poly.entity_id
_entity_poly.type
_entity_poly.pdbx_seq_one_letter_code
_entity_poly.pdbx_strand_id
1 'polypeptide(L)'
;MSDSEQYKNLYYDSLNTIEREKITNKLEKEVLGIDERWTCFCIPMCYYIYDAMFNVSYISTPTVLLDNLEMIENFYKNKADIKEDLRFFFSGGDSEKIAKYNNLILENNQVEEESIDHRSLGIACIRYIKDNVLFLKGKIYKVFVAVYEDEREDKDFYVKRLPFIVYQRSLLKYLLKLSKLSKNVDHNKWDAVIFDKDYYDNTDNQINTRIFKDLSNTEYDIVDLAFYE
;
A
#
# COMPACT_ATOMS: atom_id res chain seq x y z
N MET A 1 -7.73 13.99 35.73
CA MET A 1 -8.58 13.33 34.72
C MET A 1 -9.96 13.22 35.31
N SER A 2 -10.97 13.86 34.71
CA SER A 2 -12.32 13.87 35.27
C SER A 2 -13.01 12.53 35.01
N ASP A 3 -13.79 12.04 35.97
CA ASP A 3 -14.53 10.78 35.91
C ASP A 3 -15.38 10.60 34.63
N SER A 4 -15.71 11.70 33.92
CA SER A 4 -16.53 11.67 32.70
C SER A 4 -15.92 10.95 31.50
N GLU A 5 -14.59 10.81 31.42
CA GLU A 5 -13.93 10.09 30.31
C GLU A 5 -13.95 8.57 30.49
N GLN A 6 -13.90 8.08 31.74
CA GLN A 6 -14.02 6.65 32.04
C GLN A 6 -15.44 6.13 31.73
N TYR A 7 -16.49 6.92 31.98
CA TYR A 7 -17.88 6.50 31.74
C TYR A 7 -18.28 6.46 30.26
N LYS A 8 -17.61 7.19 29.37
CA LYS A 8 -17.95 7.18 27.94
C LYS A 8 -17.57 5.87 27.23
N ASN A 9 -16.43 5.27 27.59
CA ASN A 9 -16.04 3.97 27.05
C ASN A 9 -16.93 2.83 27.60
N LEU A 10 -17.42 2.96 28.84
CA LEU A 10 -18.35 2.01 29.48
C LEU A 10 -19.70 1.87 28.77
N TYR A 11 -20.16 2.89 28.03
CA TYR A 11 -21.46 2.86 27.36
C TYR A 11 -21.43 2.22 25.96
N TYR A 12 -20.33 2.29 25.22
CA TYR A 12 -20.24 1.63 23.89
C TYR A 12 -19.95 0.14 24.03
N ASP A 13 -19.06 -0.23 24.96
CA ASP A 13 -18.69 -1.62 25.22
C ASP A 13 -19.75 -2.41 25.99
N SER A 14 -20.82 -1.76 26.45
CA SER A 14 -22.01 -2.41 27.00
C SER A 14 -23.14 -2.61 25.99
N LEU A 15 -23.03 -2.04 24.78
CA LEU A 15 -23.99 -2.27 23.70
C LEU A 15 -23.80 -3.66 23.11
N ASN A 16 -24.89 -4.24 22.61
CA ASN A 16 -24.81 -5.47 21.81
C ASN A 16 -24.25 -5.17 20.40
N THR A 17 -23.83 -6.21 19.68
CA THR A 17 -23.17 -6.09 18.37
C THR A 17 -23.98 -5.27 17.37
N ILE A 18 -25.30 -5.44 17.32
CA ILE A 18 -26.18 -4.74 16.36
C ILE A 18 -26.28 -3.25 16.71
N GLU A 19 -26.32 -2.91 17.98
CA GLU A 19 -26.35 -1.53 18.45
C GLU A 19 -25.03 -0.82 18.18
N ARG A 20 -23.89 -1.50 18.40
CA ARG A 20 -22.57 -1.00 18.02
C ARG A 20 -22.49 -0.74 16.52
N GLU A 21 -22.88 -1.71 15.70
CA GLU A 21 -22.90 -1.55 14.24
C GLU A 21 -23.79 -0.38 13.80
N LYS A 22 -24.98 -0.21 14.39
CA LYS A 22 -25.86 0.93 14.06
C LYS A 22 -25.25 2.27 14.43
N ILE A 23 -24.63 2.38 15.61
CA ILE A 23 -23.99 3.62 16.06
C ILE A 23 -22.74 3.90 15.22
N THR A 24 -21.92 2.90 14.92
CA THR A 24 -20.79 3.00 14.02
C THR A 24 -21.22 3.47 12.64
N ASN A 25 -22.18 2.81 12.01
CA ASN A 25 -22.68 3.19 10.68
C ASN A 25 -23.27 4.61 10.67
N LYS A 26 -23.94 5.01 11.75
CA LYS A 26 -24.47 6.37 11.88
C LYS A 26 -23.36 7.40 12.04
N LEU A 27 -22.37 7.13 12.89
CA LEU A 27 -21.20 7.99 13.09
C LEU A 27 -20.38 8.08 11.80
N GLU A 28 -20.14 6.97 11.10
CA GLU A 28 -19.50 6.97 9.80
C GLU A 28 -20.26 7.86 8.81
N LYS A 29 -21.59 7.74 8.74
CA LYS A 29 -22.40 8.57 7.85
C LYS A 29 -22.35 10.06 8.22
N GLU A 30 -22.38 10.40 9.50
CA GLU A 30 -22.38 11.80 9.98
C GLU A 30 -20.98 12.42 10.00
N VAL A 31 -19.92 11.61 10.14
CA VAL A 31 -18.53 12.05 10.18
C VAL A 31 -17.92 12.09 8.78
N LEU A 32 -18.16 11.04 7.98
CA LEU A 32 -17.49 10.80 6.70
C LEU A 32 -18.41 11.00 5.50
N GLY A 33 -19.72 11.17 5.71
CA GLY A 33 -20.69 11.45 4.65
C GLY A 33 -20.81 12.93 4.28
N ILE A 34 -19.98 13.81 4.86
CA ILE A 34 -19.90 15.23 4.52
C ILE A 34 -18.65 15.45 3.68
N ASP A 35 -18.82 15.70 2.38
CA ASP A 35 -17.71 15.78 1.40
C ASP A 35 -16.68 16.86 1.77
N GLU A 36 -17.12 17.99 2.33
CA GLU A 36 -16.27 19.09 2.79
C GLU A 36 -15.26 18.63 3.84
N ARG A 37 -15.56 17.61 4.65
CA ARG A 37 -14.64 17.09 5.66
C ARG A 37 -13.46 16.32 5.06
N TRP A 38 -13.60 15.78 3.86
CA TRP A 38 -12.48 15.15 3.14
C TRP A 38 -11.44 16.15 2.65
N THR A 39 -11.78 17.45 2.66
CA THR A 39 -10.81 18.52 2.41
C THR A 39 -9.90 18.79 3.62
N CYS A 40 -10.31 18.39 4.83
CA CYS A 40 -9.48 18.50 6.03
C CYS A 40 -8.36 17.46 6.00
N PHE A 41 -7.11 17.92 6.11
CA PHE A 41 -5.92 17.11 5.87
C PHE A 41 -5.82 15.83 6.72
N CYS A 42 -6.31 15.86 7.97
CA CYS A 42 -6.21 14.72 8.89
C CYS A 42 -7.31 13.66 8.70
N ILE A 43 -8.49 14.03 8.19
CA ILE A 43 -9.67 13.15 8.13
C ILE A 43 -9.46 11.91 7.25
N PRO A 44 -8.87 12.01 6.04
CA PRO A 44 -8.55 10.83 5.23
C PRO A 44 -7.63 9.84 5.94
N MET A 45 -6.69 10.34 6.74
CA MET A 45 -5.75 9.49 7.49
C MET A 45 -6.41 8.86 8.71
N CYS A 46 -7.19 9.62 9.48
CA CYS A 46 -7.96 9.07 10.59
C CYS A 46 -8.93 7.98 10.11
N TYR A 47 -9.59 8.20 8.97
CA TYR A 47 -10.45 7.19 8.36
C TYR A 47 -9.65 5.96 7.92
N TYR A 48 -8.48 6.13 7.32
CA TYR A 48 -7.66 4.98 6.92
C TYR A 48 -7.21 4.15 8.12
N ILE A 49 -6.74 4.81 9.18
CA ILE A 49 -6.30 4.14 10.41
C ILE A 49 -7.47 3.40 11.04
N TYR A 50 -8.62 4.07 11.18
CA TYR A 50 -9.85 3.46 11.68
C TYR A 50 -10.21 2.22 10.85
N ASP A 51 -10.29 2.37 9.54
CA ASP A 51 -10.66 1.31 8.64
C ASP A 51 -9.67 0.12 8.69
N ALA A 52 -8.38 0.40 8.79
CA ALA A 52 -7.35 -0.62 8.96
C ALA A 52 -7.37 -1.28 10.34
N MET A 53 -8.01 -0.69 11.36
CA MET A 53 -8.13 -1.33 12.68
C MET A 53 -9.41 -2.15 12.82
N PHE A 54 -10.48 -1.80 12.10
CA PHE A 54 -11.82 -2.39 12.29
C PHE A 54 -12.28 -3.28 11.14
N ASN A 55 -11.82 -3.06 9.90
CA ASN A 55 -12.13 -3.95 8.78
C ASN A 55 -11.09 -5.06 8.64
N VAL A 56 -11.42 -6.25 9.14
CA VAL A 56 -10.66 -7.51 8.99
C VAL A 56 -10.62 -8.00 7.53
N SER A 57 -11.16 -7.23 6.57
CA SER A 57 -11.22 -7.60 5.16
C SER A 57 -9.89 -7.44 4.41
N TYR A 58 -8.87 -6.86 5.04
CA TYR A 58 -7.55 -6.78 4.43
C TYR A 58 -6.82 -8.11 4.60
N ILE A 59 -6.73 -8.87 3.52
CA ILE A 59 -5.84 -10.03 3.44
C ILE A 59 -4.42 -9.51 3.70
N SER A 60 -3.83 -9.92 4.81
CA SER A 60 -2.42 -9.62 5.11
C SER A 60 -1.55 -10.10 3.96
N THR A 61 -0.51 -9.35 3.62
CA THR A 61 0.47 -9.76 2.61
C THR A 61 0.95 -11.19 2.90
N PRO A 62 0.85 -12.15 1.95
CA PRO A 62 1.36 -13.50 2.15
C PRO A 62 2.84 -13.42 2.54
N THR A 63 3.24 -14.16 3.56
CA THR A 63 4.64 -14.19 4.02
C THR A 63 5.58 -14.62 2.89
N VAL A 64 5.12 -15.57 2.07
CA VAL A 64 5.87 -16.07 0.91
C VAL A 64 6.14 -14.98 -0.14
N LEU A 65 5.28 -13.97 -0.27
CA LEU A 65 5.55 -12.86 -1.20
C LEU A 65 6.81 -12.10 -0.78
N LEU A 66 6.94 -11.79 0.51
CA LEU A 66 8.10 -11.08 1.03
C LEU A 66 9.37 -11.93 0.94
N ASP A 67 9.29 -13.21 1.28
CA ASP A 67 10.41 -14.16 1.16
C ASP A 67 10.92 -14.25 -0.28
N ASN A 68 10.01 -14.37 -1.25
CA ASN A 68 10.34 -14.42 -2.68
C ASN A 68 11.00 -13.12 -3.16
N LEU A 69 10.46 -11.97 -2.72
CA LEU A 69 11.02 -10.66 -3.06
C LEU A 69 12.43 -10.47 -2.48
N GLU A 70 12.66 -10.91 -1.23
CA GLU A 70 13.98 -10.88 -0.59
C GLU A 70 14.98 -11.82 -1.26
N MET A 71 14.54 -13.02 -1.63
CA MET A 71 15.35 -13.97 -2.38
C MET A 71 15.83 -13.39 -3.72
N ILE A 72 14.93 -12.71 -4.45
CA ILE A 72 15.27 -11.98 -5.68
C ILE A 72 16.28 -10.88 -5.37
N GLU A 73 16.04 -10.04 -4.36
CA GLU A 73 16.97 -8.97 -3.96
C GLU A 73 18.37 -9.52 -3.67
N ASN A 74 18.47 -10.62 -2.92
CA ASN A 74 19.73 -11.26 -2.54
C ASN A 74 20.46 -11.88 -3.74
N PHE A 75 19.73 -12.56 -4.63
CA PHE A 75 20.29 -13.12 -5.86
C PHE A 75 20.94 -12.03 -6.73
N TYR A 76 20.26 -10.90 -6.92
CA TYR A 76 20.77 -9.82 -7.76
C TYR A 76 21.86 -8.99 -7.07
N LYS A 77 21.81 -8.79 -5.75
CA LYS A 77 22.92 -8.17 -5.01
C LYS A 77 24.23 -8.95 -5.14
N ASN A 78 24.14 -10.29 -5.13
CA ASN A 78 25.30 -11.17 -5.15
C ASN A 78 25.90 -11.39 -6.55
N LYS A 79 25.15 -11.10 -7.62
CA LYS A 79 25.70 -11.06 -8.97
C LYS A 79 26.39 -9.72 -9.19
N ALA A 80 27.72 -9.74 -9.33
CA ALA A 80 28.59 -8.56 -9.53
C ALA A 80 28.26 -7.68 -10.76
N ASP A 81 27.22 -8.02 -11.53
CA ASP A 81 26.72 -7.28 -12.69
C ASP A 81 25.23 -6.95 -12.52
N ILE A 82 24.90 -6.06 -11.57
CA ILE A 82 23.62 -5.31 -11.50
C ILE A 82 23.57 -4.28 -12.65
N LYS A 83 24.00 -4.69 -13.85
CA LYS A 83 23.82 -3.98 -15.11
C LYS A 83 22.73 -4.64 -15.94
N GLU A 84 22.32 -5.87 -15.62
CA GLU A 84 21.05 -6.43 -16.09
C GLU A 84 19.87 -5.77 -15.36
N ASP A 85 19.57 -4.57 -15.82
CA ASP A 85 18.26 -3.94 -15.95
C ASP A 85 17.08 -4.67 -15.23
N LEU A 86 16.55 -4.01 -14.21
CA LEU A 86 15.35 -4.41 -13.46
C LEU A 86 14.05 -4.44 -14.30
N ARG A 87 14.16 -4.29 -15.63
CA ARG A 87 13.19 -4.80 -16.62
C ARG A 87 12.74 -6.23 -16.34
N PHE A 88 13.51 -7.04 -15.61
CA PHE A 88 13.15 -8.42 -15.29
C PHE A 88 11.85 -8.54 -14.48
N PHE A 89 11.46 -7.54 -13.70
CA PHE A 89 10.16 -7.55 -12.98
C PHE A 89 8.96 -7.36 -13.92
N PHE A 90 9.19 -6.84 -15.13
CA PHE A 90 8.13 -6.38 -16.02
C PHE A 90 8.19 -6.99 -17.43
N SER A 91 9.23 -7.76 -17.74
CA SER A 91 9.44 -8.28 -19.10
C SER A 91 10.31 -9.54 -19.13
N GLY A 92 10.01 -10.40 -20.11
CA GLY A 92 10.63 -11.71 -20.27
C GLY A 92 9.99 -12.77 -19.38
N GLY A 93 10.80 -13.73 -18.93
CA GLY A 93 10.33 -14.86 -18.12
C GLY A 93 9.60 -15.92 -18.95
N ASP A 94 9.35 -17.06 -18.31
CA ASP A 94 8.58 -18.17 -18.83
C ASP A 94 7.12 -18.04 -18.35
N SER A 95 6.18 -18.00 -19.28
CA SER A 95 4.77 -17.73 -18.97
C SER A 95 4.13 -18.82 -18.10
N GLU A 96 4.53 -20.09 -18.27
CA GLU A 96 4.02 -21.20 -17.45
C GLU A 96 4.55 -21.10 -16.03
N LYS A 97 5.84 -20.77 -15.87
CA LYS A 97 6.44 -20.54 -14.55
C LYS A 97 5.85 -19.34 -13.84
N ILE A 98 5.62 -18.23 -14.54
CA ILE A 98 4.96 -17.04 -13.97
C ILE A 98 3.58 -17.41 -13.41
N ALA A 99 2.76 -18.12 -14.19
CA ALA A 99 1.44 -18.56 -13.74
C ALA A 99 1.53 -19.51 -12.53
N LYS A 100 2.44 -20.49 -12.58
CA LYS A 100 2.69 -21.43 -11.48
C LYS A 100 3.08 -20.69 -10.19
N TYR A 101 4.06 -19.79 -10.26
CA TYR A 101 4.54 -19.06 -9.08
C TYR A 101 3.48 -18.10 -8.53
N ASN A 102 2.69 -17.46 -9.39
CA ASN A 102 1.57 -16.63 -8.94
C ASN A 102 0.53 -17.43 -8.15
N ASN A 103 0.21 -18.65 -8.60
CA ASN A 103 -0.69 -19.55 -7.87
C ASN A 103 -0.09 -19.99 -6.52
N LEU A 104 1.21 -20.29 -6.48
CA LEU A 104 1.90 -20.62 -5.23
C LEU A 104 1.85 -19.45 -4.23
N ILE A 105 2.07 -18.21 -4.69
CA ILE A 105 1.95 -17.02 -3.83
C ILE A 105 0.51 -16.83 -3.33
N LEU A 106 -0.50 -17.03 -4.19
CA LEU A 106 -1.92 -16.97 -3.81
C LEU A 106 -2.27 -17.98 -2.70
N GLU A 107 -1.70 -19.18 -2.79
CA GLU A 107 -1.86 -20.25 -1.79
C GLU A 107 -0.91 -20.12 -0.58
N ASN A 108 -0.06 -19.08 -0.57
CA ASN A 108 1.01 -18.87 0.41
C ASN A 108 1.98 -20.07 0.55
N ASN A 109 2.30 -20.71 -0.58
CA ASN A 109 3.22 -21.84 -0.71
C ASN A 109 4.57 -21.39 -1.28
N GLN A 110 5.68 -21.84 -0.68
CA GLN A 110 7.03 -21.49 -1.14
C GLN A 110 7.37 -22.10 -2.50
N VAL A 111 8.23 -21.41 -3.24
CA VAL A 111 8.85 -21.92 -4.47
C VAL A 111 10.14 -22.66 -4.12
N GLU A 112 10.34 -23.87 -4.66
CA GLU A 112 11.53 -24.68 -4.40
C GLU A 112 12.81 -24.07 -4.99
N GLU A 113 13.79 -23.75 -4.15
CA GLU A 113 15.03 -23.00 -4.48
C GLU A 113 15.83 -23.59 -5.66
N GLU A 114 15.91 -24.91 -5.77
CA GLU A 114 16.79 -25.61 -6.72
C GLU A 114 16.43 -25.38 -8.21
N SER A 115 15.23 -24.88 -8.50
CA SER A 115 14.74 -24.69 -9.88
C SER A 115 14.24 -23.27 -10.18
N ILE A 116 14.54 -22.31 -9.31
CA ILE A 116 13.96 -20.96 -9.39
C ILE A 116 14.50 -20.17 -10.57
N ASP A 117 13.60 -19.93 -11.51
CA ASP A 117 13.73 -18.84 -12.46
C ASP A 117 13.33 -17.52 -11.77
N HIS A 118 14.34 -16.78 -11.30
CA HIS A 118 14.18 -15.54 -10.53
C HIS A 118 13.48 -14.44 -11.33
N ARG A 119 13.60 -14.44 -12.67
CA ARG A 119 12.91 -13.48 -13.53
C ARG A 119 11.41 -13.76 -13.55
N SER A 120 11.04 -15.01 -13.78
CA SER A 120 9.63 -15.44 -13.73
C SER A 120 9.03 -15.25 -12.34
N LEU A 121 9.79 -15.50 -11.28
CA LEU A 121 9.37 -15.26 -9.90
C LEU A 121 9.11 -13.76 -9.63
N GLY A 122 10.00 -12.89 -10.10
CA GLY A 122 9.80 -11.44 -9.97
C GLY A 122 8.53 -10.94 -10.65
N ILE A 123 8.26 -11.39 -11.87
CA ILE A 123 7.03 -11.03 -12.60
C ILE A 123 5.80 -11.57 -11.86
N ALA A 124 5.86 -12.80 -11.34
CA ALA A 124 4.77 -13.37 -10.55
C ALA A 124 4.49 -12.57 -9.27
N CYS A 125 5.52 -12.14 -8.54
CA CYS A 125 5.36 -11.28 -7.36
C CYS A 125 4.67 -9.95 -7.73
N ILE A 126 5.11 -9.28 -8.80
CA ILE A 126 4.50 -8.01 -9.24
C ILE A 126 3.05 -8.22 -9.67
N ARG A 127 2.77 -9.31 -10.40
CA ARG A 127 1.41 -9.68 -10.81
C ARG A 127 0.52 -9.90 -9.60
N TYR A 128 0.97 -10.68 -8.61
CA TYR A 128 0.22 -10.91 -7.39
C TYR A 128 -0.12 -9.58 -6.70
N ILE A 129 0.85 -8.68 -6.58
CA ILE A 129 0.66 -7.38 -5.92
C ILE A 129 -0.39 -6.56 -6.66
N LYS A 130 -0.27 -6.44 -7.99
CA LYS A 130 -1.24 -5.73 -8.81
C LYS A 130 -2.66 -6.28 -8.66
N ASP A 131 -2.79 -7.60 -8.74
CA ASP A 131 -4.08 -8.26 -8.84
C ASP A 131 -4.78 -8.40 -7.46
N ASN A 132 -4.02 -8.40 -6.35
CA ASN A 132 -4.55 -8.77 -5.02
C ASN A 132 -4.25 -7.79 -3.89
N VAL A 133 -3.32 -6.83 -4.07
CA VAL A 133 -2.93 -5.92 -2.99
C VAL A 133 -3.53 -4.54 -3.23
N LEU A 134 -4.42 -4.16 -2.32
CA LEU A 134 -4.97 -2.81 -2.28
C LEU A 134 -4.19 -1.94 -1.29
N PHE A 135 -3.38 -1.00 -1.81
CA PHE A 135 -2.65 -0.04 -0.96
C PHE A 135 -3.58 1.04 -0.41
N LEU A 136 -4.49 1.60 -1.21
CA LEU A 136 -5.40 2.67 -0.80
C LEU A 136 -6.86 2.33 -1.09
N LYS A 137 -7.78 2.73 -0.22
CA LYS A 137 -9.20 2.71 -0.61
C LYS A 137 -9.46 3.82 -1.64
N GLY A 138 -10.37 3.55 -2.58
CA GLY A 138 -10.69 4.47 -3.68
C GLY A 138 -11.02 5.90 -3.24
N LYS A 139 -11.76 6.08 -2.13
CA LYS A 139 -12.02 7.42 -1.57
C LYS A 139 -10.75 8.16 -1.12
N ILE A 140 -9.81 7.46 -0.50
CA ILE A 140 -8.56 8.06 0.01
C ILE A 140 -7.61 8.32 -1.14
N TYR A 141 -7.53 7.38 -2.08
CA TYR A 141 -6.81 7.58 -3.33
C TYR A 141 -7.30 8.85 -4.06
N LYS A 142 -8.61 9.07 -4.17
CA LYS A 142 -9.17 10.30 -4.77
C LYS A 142 -8.73 11.57 -4.03
N VAL A 143 -8.64 11.54 -2.70
CA VAL A 143 -8.10 12.68 -1.95
C VAL A 143 -6.61 12.89 -2.24
N PHE A 144 -5.82 11.82 -2.30
CA PHE A 144 -4.41 11.91 -2.69
C PHE A 144 -4.23 12.51 -4.08
N VAL A 145 -5.04 12.08 -5.05
CA VAL A 145 -5.04 12.64 -6.41
C VAL A 145 -5.40 14.12 -6.37
N ALA A 146 -6.49 14.50 -5.70
CA ALA A 146 -6.93 15.89 -5.61
C ALA A 146 -5.86 16.80 -4.98
N VAL A 147 -5.14 16.32 -3.95
CA VAL A 147 -4.02 17.05 -3.34
C VAL A 147 -2.92 17.38 -4.35
N TYR A 148 -2.66 16.48 -5.29
CA TYR A 148 -1.67 16.66 -6.35
C TYR A 148 -2.19 17.50 -7.52
N GLU A 149 -3.47 17.37 -7.87
CA GLU A 149 -4.13 18.16 -8.92
C GLU A 149 -4.24 19.64 -8.53
N ASP A 150 -4.62 19.89 -7.28
CA ASP A 150 -4.83 21.23 -6.73
C ASP A 150 -3.52 21.89 -6.23
N GLU A 151 -2.38 21.19 -6.34
CA GLU A 151 -1.06 21.61 -5.82
C GLU A 151 -1.13 22.11 -4.36
N ARG A 152 -1.90 21.40 -3.52
CA ARG A 152 -2.13 21.82 -2.14
C ARG A 152 -0.84 21.83 -1.32
N GLU A 153 -0.73 22.80 -0.42
CA GLU A 153 0.42 22.96 0.47
C GLU A 153 0.62 21.77 1.43
N ASP A 154 -0.44 21.01 1.70
CA ASP A 154 -0.42 19.85 2.59
C ASP A 154 -0.01 18.54 1.91
N LYS A 155 0.44 18.57 0.65
CA LYS A 155 0.94 17.38 -0.07
C LYS A 155 1.96 16.57 0.73
N ASP A 156 2.92 17.23 1.37
CA ASP A 156 3.95 16.57 2.18
C ASP A 156 3.36 15.78 3.35
N PHE A 157 2.24 16.25 3.92
CA PHE A 157 1.54 15.54 4.99
C PHE A 157 1.06 14.17 4.51
N TYR A 158 0.46 14.13 3.32
CA TYR A 158 -0.08 12.92 2.70
C TYR A 158 1.03 11.95 2.29
N VAL A 159 2.07 12.42 1.60
CA VAL A 159 3.19 11.57 1.13
C VAL A 159 3.93 10.92 2.29
N LYS A 160 4.31 11.71 3.30
CA LYS A 160 5.05 11.20 4.46
C LYS A 160 4.27 10.14 5.23
N ARG A 161 2.94 10.24 5.23
CA ARG A 161 2.07 9.37 6.01
C ARG A 161 1.48 8.20 5.21
N LEU A 162 1.61 8.20 3.88
CA LEU A 162 1.09 7.11 3.05
C LEU A 162 1.67 5.73 3.47
N PRO A 163 2.97 5.55 3.73
CA PRO A 163 3.45 4.24 4.18
C PRO A 163 3.14 3.88 5.62
N PHE A 164 2.28 4.64 6.31
CA PHE A 164 1.69 4.23 7.58
C PHE A 164 0.34 3.52 7.37
N ILE A 165 0.03 3.17 6.12
CA ILE A 165 -0.95 2.15 5.79
C ILE A 165 -0.63 0.85 6.56
N VAL A 166 -1.41 0.54 7.60
CA VAL A 166 -1.02 -0.44 8.64
C VAL A 166 -0.67 -1.82 8.07
N TYR A 167 -1.44 -2.34 7.12
CA TYR A 167 -1.25 -3.71 6.61
C TYR A 167 -0.20 -3.84 5.50
N GLN A 168 -0.10 -2.84 4.61
CA GLN A 168 0.79 -2.89 3.44
C GLN A 168 2.05 -2.04 3.60
N ARG A 169 2.27 -1.42 4.77
CA ARG A 169 3.44 -0.57 5.08
C ARG A 169 4.76 -1.22 4.71
N SER A 170 4.99 -2.44 5.19
CA SER A 170 6.26 -3.14 4.97
C SER A 170 6.47 -3.44 3.50
N LEU A 171 5.42 -3.91 2.81
CA LEU A 171 5.46 -4.19 1.38
C LEU A 171 5.70 -2.91 0.56
N LEU A 172 4.97 -1.82 0.85
CA LEU A 172 5.14 -0.54 0.16
C LEU A 172 6.56 0.01 0.34
N LYS A 173 7.07 0.04 1.58
CA LYS A 173 8.46 0.43 1.85
C LYS A 173 9.45 -0.44 1.07
N TYR A 174 9.19 -1.74 0.99
CA TYR A 174 10.04 -2.67 0.26
C TYR A 174 10.00 -2.42 -1.25
N LEU A 175 8.84 -2.18 -1.85
CA LEU A 175 8.69 -1.81 -3.26
C LEU A 175 9.39 -0.49 -3.59
N LEU A 176 9.27 0.52 -2.73
CA LEU A 176 9.96 1.81 -2.88
C LEU A 176 11.48 1.66 -2.75
N LYS A 177 11.96 0.72 -1.94
CA LYS A 177 13.39 0.36 -1.87
C LYS A 177 13.84 -0.36 -3.15
N LEU A 178 13.08 -1.36 -3.61
CA LEU A 178 13.37 -2.08 -4.84
C LEU A 178 13.42 -1.16 -6.06
N SER A 179 12.50 -0.19 -6.15
CA SER A 179 12.48 0.75 -7.27
C SER A 179 13.75 1.59 -7.35
N LYS A 180 14.35 1.95 -6.20
CA LYS A 180 15.62 2.70 -6.12
C LYS A 180 16.85 1.90 -6.53
N LEU A 181 16.81 0.57 -6.46
CA LEU A 181 17.92 -0.28 -6.91
C LEU A 181 18.06 -0.25 -8.44
N SER A 182 17.06 0.26 -9.17
CA SER A 182 17.15 0.49 -10.61
C SER A 182 17.95 1.74 -10.93
N LYS A 183 19.05 1.58 -11.68
CA LYS A 183 19.81 2.72 -12.23
C LYS A 183 18.98 3.60 -13.17
N ASN A 184 17.91 3.06 -13.75
CA ASN A 184 16.92 3.78 -14.55
C ASN A 184 15.54 3.49 -13.95
N VAL A 185 15.14 4.22 -12.91
CA VAL A 185 13.83 4.03 -12.29
C VAL A 185 12.74 4.42 -13.29
N ASP A 186 12.13 3.42 -13.93
CA ASP A 186 10.91 3.63 -14.73
C ASP A 186 9.73 3.77 -13.77
N HIS A 187 9.57 4.97 -13.22
CA HIS A 187 8.51 5.28 -12.26
C HIS A 187 7.11 4.97 -12.79
N ASN A 188 6.91 5.00 -14.11
CA ASN A 188 5.63 4.69 -14.79
C ASN A 188 5.26 3.19 -14.76
N LYS A 189 6.21 2.32 -14.42
CA LYS A 189 5.92 0.89 -14.22
C LYS A 189 5.64 0.57 -12.78
N TRP A 190 6.36 1.20 -11.86
CA TRP A 190 6.20 0.99 -10.43
C TRP A 190 4.95 1.67 -9.86
N ASP A 191 4.56 2.84 -10.39
CA ASP A 191 3.32 3.49 -10.00
C ASP A 191 2.10 2.61 -10.35
N ALA A 192 2.10 1.94 -11.50
CA ALA A 192 1.06 1.01 -11.93
C ALA A 192 1.02 -0.28 -11.09
N VAL A 193 2.04 -0.56 -10.27
CA VAL A 193 2.01 -1.65 -9.28
C VAL A 193 1.24 -1.24 -8.03
N ILE A 194 1.32 0.02 -7.62
CA ILE A 194 0.72 0.54 -6.39
C ILE A 194 -0.67 1.13 -6.64
N PHE A 195 -0.84 1.81 -7.77
CA PHE A 195 -2.05 2.51 -8.20
C PHE A 195 -2.65 1.80 -9.41
N ASP A 196 -3.17 0.58 -9.19
CA ASP A 196 -3.76 -0.20 -10.28
C ASP A 196 -4.93 0.54 -10.94
N LYS A 197 -4.80 0.76 -12.25
CA LYS A 197 -5.70 1.62 -13.03
C LYS A 197 -7.08 1.01 -13.19
N ASP A 198 -7.15 -0.31 -13.17
CA ASP A 198 -8.40 -1.06 -13.28
C ASP A 198 -9.24 -0.91 -12.01
N TYR A 199 -8.60 -0.62 -10.86
CA TYR A 199 -9.28 -0.40 -9.59
C TYR A 199 -9.63 1.07 -9.30
N TYR A 200 -8.79 2.02 -9.75
CA TYR A 200 -8.88 3.43 -9.36
C TYR A 200 -9.50 4.39 -10.39
N ASP A 201 -10.11 3.89 -11.47
CA ASP A 201 -10.75 4.67 -12.54
C ASP A 201 -9.79 5.68 -13.23
N ASN A 202 -8.89 5.19 -14.09
CA ASN A 202 -8.21 5.95 -15.17
C ASN A 202 -7.75 7.40 -14.84
N THR A 203 -7.19 7.63 -13.67
CA THR A 203 -6.51 8.89 -13.34
C THR A 203 -5.36 9.17 -14.32
N ASP A 204 -5.04 10.45 -14.56
CA ASP A 204 -3.88 10.83 -15.38
C ASP A 204 -2.61 10.15 -14.84
N ASN A 205 -1.97 9.35 -15.70
CA ASN A 205 -0.74 8.61 -15.39
C ASN A 205 0.33 9.53 -14.80
N GLN A 206 0.36 10.80 -15.20
CA GLN A 206 1.34 11.76 -14.70
C GLN A 206 1.17 12.02 -13.20
N ILE A 207 -0.05 12.03 -12.67
CA ILE A 207 -0.31 12.26 -11.25
C ILE A 207 0.19 11.07 -10.43
N ASN A 208 -0.15 9.84 -10.84
CA ASN A 208 0.33 8.63 -10.16
C ASN A 208 1.85 8.52 -10.15
N THR A 209 2.50 8.85 -11.27
CA THR A 209 3.96 8.88 -11.36
C THR A 209 4.55 9.95 -10.43
N ARG A 210 3.94 11.13 -10.33
CA ARG A 210 4.37 12.19 -9.39
C ARG A 210 4.24 11.74 -7.94
N ILE A 211 3.09 11.16 -7.56
CA ILE A 211 2.87 10.59 -6.23
C ILE A 211 3.96 9.56 -5.93
N PHE A 212 4.16 8.59 -6.83
CA PHE A 212 5.17 7.54 -6.66
C PHE A 212 6.59 8.11 -6.53
N LYS A 213 6.93 9.13 -7.31
CA LYS A 213 8.24 9.79 -7.22
C LYS A 213 8.45 10.43 -5.86
N ASP A 214 7.49 11.19 -5.35
CA ASP A 214 7.58 11.82 -4.03
C ASP A 214 7.66 10.76 -2.92
N LEU A 215 6.88 9.68 -3.03
CA LEU A 215 6.98 8.55 -2.12
C LEU A 215 8.36 7.90 -2.14
N SER A 216 8.93 7.72 -3.32
CA SER A 216 10.26 7.14 -3.45
C SER A 216 11.32 8.05 -2.82
N ASN A 217 11.18 9.37 -2.90
CA ASN A 217 12.17 10.30 -2.34
C ASN A 217 11.99 10.58 -0.84
N THR A 218 10.91 10.12 -0.24
CA THR A 218 10.64 10.34 1.18
C THR A 218 11.40 9.34 2.06
N GLU A 219 12.00 9.83 3.14
CA GLU A 219 12.55 9.00 4.21
C GLU A 219 11.42 8.64 5.20
N TYR A 220 11.22 7.34 5.43
CA TYR A 220 10.16 6.83 6.32
C TYR A 220 10.71 6.33 7.65
N ASP A 221 11.90 6.79 8.01
CA ASP A 221 12.56 6.44 9.24
C ASP A 221 11.90 7.20 10.38
N ILE A 222 11.29 6.42 11.26
CA ILE A 222 10.62 6.84 12.49
C ILE A 222 9.21 7.41 12.21
N VAL A 223 8.24 7.02 13.03
CA VAL A 223 6.94 7.71 13.07
C VAL A 223 7.27 9.17 13.37
N ASP A 224 7.09 10.05 12.39
CA ASP A 224 7.33 11.50 12.55
C ASP A 224 6.66 11.96 13.86
N LEU A 225 7.35 12.73 14.70
CA LEU A 225 6.78 13.22 15.97
C LEU A 225 5.50 14.01 15.73
N ALA A 226 5.37 14.65 14.57
CA ALA A 226 4.15 15.30 14.09
C ALA A 226 2.98 14.32 13.80
N PHE A 227 3.13 13.03 14.07
CA PHE A 227 2.01 12.08 14.13
C PHE A 227 1.26 12.19 15.47
N TYR A 228 1.95 12.61 16.54
CA TYR A 228 1.41 12.71 17.89
C TYR A 228 1.07 14.16 18.31
N GLU A 229 1.57 15.14 17.58
CA GLU A 229 1.29 16.58 17.76
C GLU A 229 0.07 17.02 16.93
#